data_AF-A0A9D7WB71-F1
#
_entry.id   AF-A0A9D7WB71-F1
#
_cell.length_a   1.000
_cell.length_b   1.000
_cell.length_c   1.000
_cell.angle_alpha   90.00
_cell.angle_beta   90.00
_cell.angle_gamma   90.00
#
_symmetry.space_group_name_H-M   'P 1'
#
loop_
_entity.id
_entity.type
_entity.pdbx_description
1 polymer ?
#
loop_
_entity_poly.entity_id
_entity_poly.type
_entity_poly.pdbx_seq_one_letter_code
_entity_poly.pdbx_strand_id
1 'polypeptide(L)' 'PSSEERLLWIQVIDGELKLQSKGTPEQSLRRGDGLGLTQEASTQRELIGLSEHADVLLFALS' A
#
# COMPACT_ATOMS: atom_id res chain seq x y z
N PRO A 1 -11.94 -14.26 19.28
CA PRO A 1 -11.65 -12.83 19.00
C PRO A 1 -11.30 -12.68 17.52
N SER A 2 -12.27 -12.24 16.73
CA SER A 2 -12.17 -12.14 15.27
C SER A 2 -11.07 -11.17 14.89
N SER A 3 -10.14 -11.61 14.06
CA SER A 3 -9.11 -10.80 13.42
C SER A 3 -9.77 -9.54 12.84
N GLU A 4 -9.55 -8.37 13.44
CA GLU A 4 -10.09 -7.12 12.93
C GLU A 4 -9.42 -6.83 11.58
N GLU A 5 -10.17 -7.01 10.49
CA GLU A 5 -9.75 -6.54 9.17
C GLU A 5 -9.52 -5.03 9.25
N ARG A 6 -8.28 -4.59 9.05
CA ARG A 6 -7.97 -3.16 9.02
C ARG A 6 -8.02 -2.67 7.58
N LEU A 7 -8.82 -1.65 7.34
CA LEU A 7 -8.87 -0.95 6.07
C LEU A 7 -7.78 0.12 6.07
N LEU A 8 -6.88 0.04 5.09
CA LEU A 8 -5.84 1.04 4.87
C LEU A 8 -6.03 1.69 3.51
N TRP A 9 -5.65 2.96 3.38
CA TRP A 9 -5.57 3.65 2.10
C TRP A 9 -4.17 4.23 1.91
N ILE A 10 -3.59 4.00 0.74
CA ILE A 10 -2.35 4.63 0.31
C ILE A 10 -2.69 5.67 -0.75
N GLN A 11 -2.13 6.87 -0.62
CA GLN A 11 -2.17 7.90 -1.65
C GLN A 11 -0.74 8.29 -2.04
N VAL A 12 -0.41 8.23 -3.32
CA VAL A 12 0.87 8.73 -3.83
C VAL A 12 0.73 10.22 -4.14
N ILE A 13 1.56 11.04 -3.51
CA ILE A 13 1.61 12.49 -3.67
C ILE A 13 2.60 12.87 -4.76
N ASP A 14 3.77 12.24 -4.78
CA ASP A 14 4.79 12.42 -5.81
C ASP A 14 5.65 11.15 -5.97
N GLY A 15 6.28 10.98 -7.14
CA GLY A 15 7.10 9.82 -7.47
C GLY A 15 6.32 8.55 -7.88
N GLU A 16 6.98 7.40 -7.75
CA GLU A 16 6.43 6.08 -8.07
C GLU A 16 6.66 5.09 -6.90
N LEU A 17 5.57 4.46 -6.46
CA LEU A 17 5.55 3.43 -5.42
C LEU A 17 5.26 2.08 -6.05
N LYS A 18 6.05 1.05 -5.73
CA LYS A 18 5.70 -0.32 -6.07
C LYS A 18 5.35 -1.14 -4.84
N LEU A 19 4.34 -1.98 -5.04
CA LEU A 19 3.80 -2.86 -4.03
C LEU A 19 4.13 -4.29 -4.41
N GLN A 20 4.84 -4.95 -3.50
CA GLN A 20 5.13 -6.36 -3.63
C GLN A 20 4.44 -7.14 -2.51
N SER A 21 3.79 -8.22 -2.91
CA SER A 21 3.16 -9.16 -2.01
C SER A 21 3.39 -10.56 -2.55
N LYS A 22 3.72 -11.51 -1.67
CA LYS A 22 4.06 -12.87 -2.06
C LYS A 22 2.88 -13.49 -2.81
N GLY A 23 3.13 -13.96 -4.03
CA GLY A 23 2.13 -14.64 -4.85
C GLY A 23 1.16 -13.72 -5.60
N THR A 24 1.31 -12.39 -5.50
CA THR A 24 0.53 -11.43 -6.30
C THR A 24 1.43 -10.68 -7.28
N PRO A 25 0.92 -10.29 -8.46
CA PRO A 25 1.67 -9.42 -9.37
C PRO A 25 2.10 -8.12 -8.70
N GLU A 26 3.29 -7.65 -9.05
CA GLU A 26 3.76 -6.34 -8.62
C GLU A 26 2.80 -5.26 -9.14
N GLN A 27 2.41 -4.33 -8.26
CA GLN A 27 1.55 -3.21 -8.61
C GLN A 27 2.34 -1.91 -8.48
N SER A 28 2.38 -1.11 -9.54
CA SER A 28 2.97 0.23 -9.53
C SER A 28 1.88 1.28 -9.39
N LEU A 29 2.09 2.24 -8.48
CA LEU A 29 1.26 3.40 -8.23
C LEU A 29 2.09 4.65 -8.50
N ARG A 30 1.52 5.58 -9.26
CA ARG A 30 2.16 6.84 -9.65
C ARG A 30 1.53 8.00 -8.91
N ARG A 31 2.15 9.18 -9.00
CA ARG A 31 1.57 10.43 -8.52
C ARG A 31 0.08 10.55 -8.85
N GLY A 32 -0.73 10.77 -7.80
CA GLY A 32 -2.18 10.91 -7.89
C GLY A 32 -2.94 9.59 -7.72
N ASP A 33 -2.29 8.44 -7.91
CA ASP A 33 -2.90 7.14 -7.68
C ASP A 33 -3.12 6.89 -6.19
N GLY A 34 -4.21 6.18 -5.90
CA GLY A 34 -4.50 5.68 -4.58
C GLY A 34 -4.91 4.22 -4.60
N LEU A 35 -4.69 3.54 -3.48
CA LEU A 35 -4.99 2.12 -3.32
C LEU A 35 -5.57 1.82 -1.95
N GLY A 36 -6.73 1.17 -1.95
CA GLY A 36 -7.32 0.55 -0.78
C GLY A 36 -6.70 -0.82 -0.50
N LEU A 37 -6.38 -1.08 0.76
CA LEU A 37 -5.81 -2.35 1.22
C LEU A 37 -6.67 -2.88 2.37
N THR A 38 -6.94 -4.18 2.33
CA THR A 38 -7.44 -4.94 3.48
C THR A 38 -6.25 -5.64 4.13
N GLN A 39 -5.95 -5.27 5.37
CA GLN A 39 -4.92 -5.94 6.16
C GLN A 39 -5.60 -7.04 7.00
N GLU A 40 -5.54 -8.26 6.48
CA GLU A 40 -5.71 -9.46 7.30
C GLU A 40 -4.41 -9.71 8.09
N ALA A 41 -4.51 -10.33 9.27
CA ALA A 41 -3.35 -10.62 10.14
C ALA A 41 -2.24 -11.45 9.46
N SER A 42 -2.56 -12.16 8.37
CA SER A 42 -1.62 -12.96 7.56
C SER A 42 -1.04 -12.21 6.36
N THR A 43 -1.55 -11.03 6.01
CA THR A 43 -1.18 -10.33 4.77
C THR A 43 -0.19 -9.22 5.07
N GLN A 44 1.10 -9.58 5.11
CA GLN A 44 2.18 -8.60 5.12
C GLN A 44 2.50 -8.21 3.67
N ARG A 45 2.20 -6.95 3.31
CA ARG A 45 2.64 -6.36 2.04
C ARG A 45 3.83 -5.45 2.31
N GLU A 46 4.84 -5.52 1.45
CA GLU A 46 6.01 -4.65 1.52
C GLU A 46 5.84 -3.48 0.54
N LEU A 47 6.10 -2.28 1.05
CA LEU A 47 6.10 -1.03 0.31
C LEU A 47 7.54 -0.78 -0.13
N ILE A 48 7.79 -0.78 -1.44
CA ILE A 48 9.12 -0.53 -1.98
C ILE A 48 9.05 0.71 -2.87
N GLY A 49 9.69 1.80 -2.44
CA GLY A 49 9.86 2.99 -3.27
C GLY A 49 10.84 2.69 -4.40
N LEU A 50 10.46 2.96 -5.65
CA LEU A 50 11.34 2.73 -6.81
C LEU A 50 11.96 4.01 -7.39
N SER A 51 11.42 5.18 -7.07
CA SER A 51 12.13 6.45 -7.26
C SER A 51 12.95 6.76 -6.02
N GLU A 52 14.09 7.43 -6.18
CA GLU A 52 14.95 7.87 -5.05
C GLU A 52 14.15 8.67 -4.00
N HIS A 53 13.03 9.27 -4.43
CA HIS A 53 12.04 9.92 -3.57
C HIS A 53 10.63 9.53 -4.01
N ALA A 54 9.82 9.00 -3.09
CA ALA A 54 8.39 8.81 -3.26
C ALA A 54 7.68 9.35 -2.02
N ASP A 55 6.77 10.30 -2.24
CA ASP A 55 6.00 10.92 -1.16
C ASP A 55 4.63 10.27 -1.10
N VAL A 56 4.32 9.64 0.04
CA VAL A 56 3.09 8.84 0.20
C VAL A 56 2.39 9.17 1.52
N LEU A 57 1.07 9.13 1.50
CA LEU A 57 0.24 9.16 2.70
C LEU A 57 -0.36 7.76 2.94
N LEU A 58 -0.31 7.29 4.18
CA LEU A 58 -0.95 6.06 4.62
C LEU A 58 -2.02 6.40 5.66
N PHE A 59 -3.27 6.05 5.37
CA PHE A 59 -4.40 6.25 6.26
C PHE A 59 -4.85 4.90 6.81
N ALA A 60 -5.03 4.81 8.11
CA ALA A 60 -5.78 3.72 8.74
C ALA A 60 -7.23 4.17 8.92
N LEU A 61 -8.15 3.42 8.31
CA LEU A 61 -9.57 3.73 8.31
C LEU A 61 -10.25 2.88 9.40
N SER A 62 -11.01 3.55 10.26
CA SER A 62 -11.75 2.97 11.40
C SER A 62 -13.21 2.70 11.06
#